data_AF-A0A8I1WA34-F1
#
_entry.id   AF-A0A8I1WA34-F1
#
_cell.length_a   1.000
_cell.length_b   1.000
_cell.length_c   1.000
_cell.angle_alpha   90.00
_cell.angle_beta   90.00
_cell.angle_gamma   90.00
#
_symmetry.space_group_name_H-M   'P 1'
#
loop_
_entity.id
_entity.type
_entity.pdbx_description
1 polymer ?
#
loop_
_entity_poly.entity_id
_entity_poly.type
_entity_poly.pdbx_seq_one_letter_code
_entity_poly.pdbx_strand_id
1 'polypeptide(L)' 'FSKIKHDPSYAYFIAYADIVPMGVIAFSDINPADKSASWAFYAAQPAPLKAGSLLEFYALEYAFDNLQLER' A
#
# COMPACT_ATOMS: atom_id res chain seq x y z
N PHE A 1 4.23 -17.67 -10.22
CA PHE A 1 3.37 -16.67 -9.54
C PHE A 1 2.84 -17.10 -8.17
N SER A 2 3.21 -18.27 -7.63
CA SER A 2 2.59 -18.83 -6.40
C SER A 2 3.25 -18.43 -5.06
N LYS A 3 4.39 -17.72 -5.11
CA LYS A 3 5.17 -17.38 -3.90
C LYS A 3 4.63 -16.18 -3.11
N ILE A 4 3.92 -15.27 -3.79
CA ILE A 4 3.48 -13.97 -3.22
C ILE A 4 2.34 -14.13 -2.21
N LYS A 5 1.54 -15.20 -2.29
CA LYS A 5 0.29 -15.30 -1.52
C LYS A 5 0.46 -15.38 0.02
N HIS A 6 1.65 -15.66 0.54
CA HIS A 6 1.90 -15.82 1.97
C HIS A 6 3.26 -15.26 2.44
N ASP A 7 3.94 -14.48 1.61
CA ASP A 7 5.22 -13.91 2.01
C ASP A 7 4.99 -12.60 2.80
N PRO A 8 5.36 -12.53 4.09
CA PRO A 8 5.15 -11.33 4.91
C PRO A 8 6.00 -10.14 4.47
N SER A 9 6.98 -10.33 3.57
CA SER A 9 7.75 -9.23 2.97
C SER A 9 6.97 -8.45 1.90
N TYR A 10 5.75 -8.89 1.56
CA TYR A 10 4.87 -8.22 0.61
C TYR A 10 3.48 -8.00 1.18
N ALA A 11 2.87 -6.85 0.86
CA ALA A 11 1.47 -6.58 1.16
C ALA A 11 0.82 -5.81 0.01
N TYR A 12 -0.40 -6.17 -0.36
CA TYR A 12 -1.13 -5.54 -1.46
C TYR A 12 -2.53 -5.16 -1.00
N PHE A 13 -2.92 -3.93 -1.34
CA PHE A 13 -4.20 -3.35 -0.96
C PHE A 13 -4.88 -2.76 -2.18
N ILE A 14 -6.21 -2.89 -2.22
CA ILE A 14 -7.05 -2.12 -3.12
C ILE A 14 -7.72 -1.06 -2.26
N ALA A 15 -7.49 0.21 -2.59
CA ALA A 15 -8.13 1.32 -1.90
C ALA A 15 -9.49 1.62 -2.56
N TYR A 16 -10.50 1.90 -1.74
CA TYR A 16 -11.85 2.21 -2.19
C TYR A 16 -12.30 3.58 -1.64
N ALA A 17 -13.04 4.32 -2.46
CA ALA A 17 -13.91 5.41 -2.02
C ALA A 17 -15.34 4.87 -2.08
N ASP A 18 -15.93 4.61 -0.91
CA ASP A 18 -17.17 3.86 -0.79
C ASP A 18 -17.08 2.50 -1.50
N ILE A 19 -17.71 2.37 -2.66
CA ILE A 19 -17.74 1.14 -3.49
C ILE A 19 -16.88 1.27 -4.76
N VAL A 20 -16.24 2.42 -4.99
CA VAL A 20 -15.47 2.71 -6.20
C VAL A 20 -13.98 2.44 -5.95
N PRO A 21 -13.33 1.55 -6.71
CA PRO A 21 -11.90 1.30 -6.58
C PRO A 21 -11.10 2.54 -7.00
N MET A 22 -10.28 3.05 -6.09
CA MET A 22 -9.43 4.22 -6.32
C MET A 22 -8.06 3.85 -6.89
N GLY A 23 -7.58 2.65 -6.59
CA GLY A 23 -6.26 2.21 -6.98
C GLY A 23 -5.73 1.07 -6.14
N VAL A 24 -4.46 0.74 -6.36
CA VAL A 24 -3.73 -0.32 -5.67
C VAL A 24 -2.55 0.29 -4.95
N ILE A 25 -2.27 -0.20 -3.74
CA ILE A 25 -1.05 0.08 -2.97
C ILE A 25 -0.32 -1.25 -2.82
N ALA A 26 0.98 -1.25 -3.08
CA ALA A 26 1.84 -2.42 -2.95
C ALA A 26 3.04 -2.08 -2.09
N PHE A 27 3.28 -2.92 -1.09
CA PHE A 27 4.51 -2.95 -0.28
C PHE A 27 5.33 -4.17 -0.69
N SER A 28 6.63 -3.97 -0.72
CA SER A 28 7.62 -4.99 -1.00
C SER A 28 8.85 -4.78 -0.14
N ASP A 29 9.58 -5.87 0.10
CA ASP A 29 10.79 -5.85 0.92
C ASP A 29 10.53 -5.31 2.34
N ILE A 30 9.37 -5.70 2.91
CA ILE A 30 9.03 -5.33 4.29
C ILE A 30 10.00 -6.05 5.22
N ASN A 31 10.81 -5.27 5.94
CA ASN A 31 11.80 -5.74 6.88
C ASN A 31 11.50 -5.20 8.28
N PRO A 32 10.90 -6.00 9.18
CA PRO A 32 10.60 -5.59 10.54
C PRO A 32 11.84 -5.32 11.41
N ALA A 33 12.99 -5.92 11.09
CA ALA A 33 14.23 -5.70 11.85
C ALA A 33 14.81 -4.30 11.57
N ASP A 34 14.80 -3.89 10.30
CA ASP A 34 15.24 -2.57 9.87
C ASP A 34 14.11 -1.53 9.89
N LYS A 35 12.88 -1.96 10.25
CA LYS A 35 11.66 -1.15 10.26
C LYS A 35 11.48 -0.34 8.97
N SER A 36 11.72 -0.99 7.84
CA SER A 36 11.65 -0.36 6.52
C SER A 36 10.88 -1.22 5.52
N ALA A 37 10.42 -0.58 4.45
CA ALA A 37 9.80 -1.23 3.30
C ALA A 37 9.88 -0.30 2.08
N SER A 38 9.77 -0.87 0.88
CA SER A 38 9.50 -0.10 -0.34
C SER A 38 8.01 -0.17 -0.67
N TRP A 39 7.42 0.95 -1.11
CA TRP A 39 6.04 0.96 -1.61
C TRP A 39 5.90 1.63 -2.97
N ALA A 40 4.82 1.27 -3.65
CA ALA A 40 4.33 1.96 -4.84
C ALA A 40 2.81 1.96 -4.85
N PHE A 41 2.21 2.90 -5.57
CA PHE A 41 0.77 2.94 -5.80
C PHE A 41 0.45 3.21 -7.27
N TYR A 42 -0.71 2.70 -7.69
CA TYR A 42 -1.29 2.95 -9.01
C TYR A 42 -2.73 3.41 -8.84
N ALA A 43 -3.05 4.59 -9.36
CA ALA A 43 -4.43 5.07 -9.40
C ALA A 43 -5.23 4.32 -10.47
N ALA A 44 -6.48 3.99 -10.15
CA ALA A 44 -7.43 3.44 -11.10
C ALA A 44 -7.73 4.47 -12.20
N GLN A 45 -8.17 4.02 -13.39
CA GLN A 45 -8.57 4.91 -14.48
C GLN A 45 -10.02 4.59 -14.92
N PRO A 46 -10.95 5.57 -14.90
CA PRO A 46 -10.77 6.95 -14.43
C PRO A 46 -10.59 7.03 -12.90
N ALA A 47 -9.68 7.89 -12.45
CA ALA A 47 -9.42 8.09 -11.02
C ALA A 47 -10.35 9.16 -10.44
N PRO A 48 -10.84 9.01 -9.19
CA PRO A 48 -11.42 10.12 -8.46
C PRO A 48 -10.37 11.25 -8.26
N LEU A 49 -10.86 12.48 -8.11
CA LEU A 49 -9.99 13.64 -7.87
C LEU A 49 -9.10 13.40 -6.63
N LYS A 50 -7.81 13.71 -6.72
CA LYS A 50 -6.80 13.51 -5.65
C LYS A 50 -6.57 12.05 -5.25
N ALA A 51 -6.96 11.07 -6.08
CA ALA A 51 -6.71 9.65 -5.77
C ALA A 51 -5.25 9.34 -5.45
N GLY A 52 -4.29 9.90 -6.18
CA GLY A 52 -2.86 9.69 -5.92
C GLY A 52 -2.44 10.12 -4.50
N SER A 53 -2.78 11.34 -4.09
CA SER A 53 -2.46 11.84 -2.74
C SER A 53 -3.15 11.05 -1.64
N LEU A 54 -4.38 10.56 -1.87
CA LEU A 54 -5.08 9.70 -0.92
C LEU A 54 -4.44 8.32 -0.81
N LEU A 55 -4.02 7.72 -1.94
CA LEU A 55 -3.30 6.45 -1.95
C LEU A 55 -1.98 6.54 -1.20
N GLU A 56 -1.23 7.62 -1.40
CA GLU A 56 0.00 7.90 -0.66
C GLU A 56 -0.27 8.07 0.84
N PHE A 57 -1.27 8.86 1.21
CA PHE A 57 -1.68 9.03 2.60
C PHE A 57 -2.02 7.67 3.27
N TYR A 58 -2.83 6.84 2.62
CA TYR A 58 -3.18 5.52 3.16
C TYR A 58 -1.99 4.56 3.24
N ALA A 59 -1.05 4.65 2.29
CA ALA A 59 0.18 3.87 2.36
C ALA A 59 1.00 4.26 3.59
N LEU A 60 1.16 5.57 3.86
CA LEU A 60 1.88 6.06 5.03
C LEU A 60 1.22 5.65 6.35
N GLU A 61 -0.10 5.82 6.45
CA GLU A 61 -0.86 5.39 7.64
C GLU A 61 -0.64 3.90 7.91
N TYR A 62 -0.76 3.05 6.88
CA TYR A 62 -0.53 1.61 7.04
C TYR A 62 0.93 1.28 7.40
N ALA A 63 1.89 1.96 6.79
CA ALA A 63 3.32 1.77 7.07
C ALA A 63 3.65 2.03 8.55
N PHE A 64 3.12 3.12 9.12
CA PHE A 64 3.45 3.50 10.48
C PHE A 64 2.57 2.83 11.54
N ASP A 65 1.27 2.72 11.29
CA ASP A 65 0.34 2.24 12.32
C ASP A 65 0.19 0.72 12.31
N ASN A 66 0.27 0.08 11.14
CA ASN A 66 0.11 -1.38 11.02
C ASN A 66 1.43 -2.13 10.90
N LEU A 67 2.38 -1.64 10.08
CA LEU A 67 3.69 -2.27 9.92
C LEU A 67 4.72 -1.81 10.97
N GLN A 68 4.42 -0.76 11.73
CA GLN A 68 5.30 -0.19 12.77
C GLN A 68 6.70 0.18 12.23
N LEU A 69 6.74 0.68 10.99
CA LEU A 69 7.97 1.18 10.36
C LEU A 69 8.39 2.54 10.96
N GLU A 70 9.65 2.93 10.78
CA GLU A 70 10.15 4.23 11.24
C GLU A 70 9.60 5.39 10.39
N ARG A 71 9.32 6.53 11.04
CA ARG A 71 8.74 7.74 10.42
C ARG A 71 9.77 8.65 9.76
#